data_AF-A0A3A1XLF7-F1
#
_entry.id   AF-A0A3A1XLF7-F1
#
_cell.length_a   1.000
_cell.length_b   1.000
_cell.length_c   1.000
_cell.angle_alpha   90.00
_cell.angle_beta   90.00
_cell.angle_gamma   90.00
#
_symmetry.space_group_name_H-M   'P 1'
#
loop_
_entity.id
_entity.type
_entity.pdbx_description
1 polymer ?
#
loop_
_entity_poly.entity_id
_entity_poly.type
_entity_poly.pdbx_seq_one_letter_code
_entity_poly.pdbx_strand_id
1 'polypeptide(L)'
;MSYKEDEQLLSEYIINTLGHKNNDVIVYSLIRTKKRSWIIQLLDLIIFTGAGSDLDEIGDNLARHYYLIASNNNGLIVAVIQGKIKQIASLSQWNFEDIKSWKKTIFDGYIYRKTSQVKL
;
A
#
# COMPACT_ATOMS: atom_id res chain seq x y z
N MET A 1 13.31 -9.33 6.82
CA MET A 1 12.18 -10.17 6.41
C MET A 1 12.06 -10.10 4.90
N SER A 2 11.95 -11.26 4.24
CA SER A 2 12.29 -11.44 2.83
C SER A 2 11.09 -11.10 1.93
N TYR A 3 11.19 -10.05 1.11
CA TYR A 3 10.20 -9.66 0.10
C TYR A 3 9.73 -10.81 -0.80
N LYS A 4 10.52 -11.89 -0.91
CA LYS A 4 10.20 -13.08 -1.71
C LYS A 4 8.95 -13.83 -1.25
N GLU A 5 8.66 -13.87 0.06
CA GLU A 5 7.46 -14.54 0.57
C GLU A 5 6.19 -13.78 0.16
N ASP A 6 6.24 -12.45 0.23
CA ASP A 6 5.13 -11.59 -0.21
C ASP A 6 4.91 -11.68 -1.72
N GLU A 7 5.98 -11.75 -2.52
CA GLU A 7 5.90 -11.93 -3.98
C GLU A 7 5.19 -13.23 -4.35
N GLN A 8 5.51 -14.33 -3.66
CA GLN A 8 4.86 -15.61 -3.90
C GLN A 8 3.37 -15.57 -3.51
N LEU A 9 3.04 -15.02 -2.35
CA LEU A 9 1.65 -14.84 -1.90
C LEU A 9 0.86 -13.96 -2.87
N LEU A 10 1.44 -12.87 -3.35
CA LEU A 10 0.80 -11.97 -4.32
C LEU A 10 0.57 -12.68 -5.66
N SER A 11 1.54 -13.44 -6.14
CA SER A 11 1.41 -14.23 -7.38
C SER A 11 0.29 -15.25 -7.28
N GLU A 12 0.23 -16.01 -6.18
CA GLU A 12 -0.85 -16.97 -5.94
C GLU A 12 -2.21 -16.28 -5.83
N TYR A 13 -2.29 -15.12 -5.18
CA TYR A 13 -3.53 -14.37 -5.06
C TYR A 13 -4.03 -13.83 -6.41
N ILE A 14 -3.13 -13.30 -7.24
CA ILE A 14 -3.45 -12.81 -8.58
C ILE A 14 -4.02 -13.93 -9.45
N ILE A 15 -3.37 -15.09 -9.45
CA ILE A 15 -3.76 -16.23 -10.30
C ILE A 15 -5.05 -16.87 -9.77
N ASN A 16 -5.08 -17.21 -8.47
CA ASN A 16 -6.15 -18.03 -7.91
C ASN A 16 -7.40 -17.23 -7.54
N THR A 17 -7.25 -15.96 -7.15
CA THR A 17 -8.39 -15.13 -6.68
C THR A 17 -8.87 -14.17 -7.76
N LEU A 18 -7.95 -13.49 -8.44
CA LEU A 18 -8.33 -12.51 -9.47
C LEU A 18 -8.48 -13.13 -10.86
N GLY A 19 -8.02 -14.38 -11.06
CA GLY A 19 -8.11 -15.07 -12.34
C GLY A 19 -7.28 -14.43 -13.46
N HIS A 20 -6.33 -13.56 -13.10
CA HIS A 20 -5.44 -12.89 -14.04
C HIS A 20 -4.13 -13.67 -14.20
N LYS A 21 -3.55 -13.65 -15.41
CA LYS A 21 -2.17 -14.10 -15.62
C LYS A 21 -1.22 -13.00 -15.11
N ASN A 22 -0.06 -13.38 -14.56
CA ASN A 22 0.94 -12.41 -14.08
C ASN A 22 1.34 -11.36 -15.14
N ASN A 23 1.25 -11.69 -16.43
CA ASN A 23 1.56 -10.75 -17.51
C ASN A 23 0.50 -9.66 -17.74
N ASP A 24 -0.72 -9.86 -17.23
CA ASP A 24 -1.86 -8.96 -17.42
C ASP A 24 -2.06 -8.02 -16.21
N VAL A 25 -1.11 -8.02 -15.28
CA VAL A 25 -1.10 -7.18 -14.09
C VAL A 25 0.28 -6.59 -13.84
N ILE A 26 0.31 -5.38 -13.31
CA ILE A 26 1.52 -4.75 -12.80
C ILE A 26 1.35 -4.56 -11.30
N VAL A 27 2.33 -5.02 -10.53
CA VAL A 27 2.34 -4.85 -9.07
C VAL A 27 3.34 -3.78 -8.67
N TYR A 28 2.88 -2.83 -7.86
CA TYR A 28 3.72 -1.80 -7.27
C TYR A 28 3.73 -1.92 -5.75
N SER A 29 4.90 -1.74 -5.15
CA SER A 29 5.00 -1.51 -3.71
C SER A 29 4.51 -0.10 -3.38
N LEU A 30 3.83 0.01 -2.25
CA LEU A 30 3.28 1.26 -1.74
C LEU A 30 3.85 1.55 -0.36
N ILE A 31 4.17 2.82 -0.12
CA ILE A 31 4.32 3.35 1.24
C ILE A 31 3.03 4.04 1.62
N ARG A 32 2.51 3.69 2.80
CA ARG A 32 1.36 4.35 3.42
C ARG A 32 1.87 5.42 4.40
N THR A 33 1.33 6.62 4.29
CA THR A 33 1.58 7.71 5.25
C THR A 33 0.26 8.26 5.74
N LYS A 34 0.07 8.40 7.06
CA LYS A 34 -1.12 9.04 7.63
C LYS A 34 -1.20 10.48 7.11
N LYS A 35 -2.34 10.91 6.57
CA LYS A 35 -2.55 12.29 6.14
C LYS A 35 -2.63 13.15 7.41
N ARG A 36 -1.47 13.52 7.98
CA ARG A 36 -1.44 14.46 9.11
C ARG A 36 -1.99 15.78 8.62
N SER A 37 -3.09 16.23 9.25
CA SER A 37 -3.58 17.60 9.07
C SER A 37 -2.44 18.54 9.47
N TRP A 38 -2.13 19.53 8.65
CA TRP A 38 -1.09 20.54 8.88
C TRP A 38 -1.14 21.18 10.28
N ILE A 39 -2.32 21.22 10.89
CA ILE A 39 -2.59 21.68 12.26
C ILE A 39 -1.90 20.80 13.32
N ILE A 40 -1.85 19.47 13.13
CA ILE A 40 -1.23 18.54 14.08
C ILE A 40 0.31 18.62 14.01
N GLN A 41 0.87 18.91 12.84
CA GLN A 41 2.33 19.14 12.71
C GLN A 41 2.78 20.37 13.52
N LEU A 42 1.92 21.40 13.61
CA LEU A 42 2.19 22.58 14.44
C LEU A 42 2.04 22.28 15.93
N LEU A 43 1.07 21.45 16.32
CA LEU A 43 0.87 21.03 17.72
C LEU A 43 1.98 20.10 18.21
N ASP A 44 2.48 19.19 17.37
CA ASP A 44 3.63 18.34 17.71
C ASP A 44 4.87 19.20 18.04
N LEU A 45 5.11 20.31 17.33
CA LEU A 45 6.24 21.21 17.62
C LEU A 45 6.14 21.87 19.01
N ILE A 46 4.93 22.03 19.55
CA ILE A 46 4.67 22.66 20.85
C ILE A 46 4.67 21.61 21.98
N ILE A 47 4.33 20.35 21.69
CA ILE A 47 4.20 19.27 22.69
C ILE A 47 5.51 18.47 22.89
N PHE A 48 6.50 18.62 22.01
CA PHE A 48 7.80 17.91 22.09
C PHE A 48 8.73 18.31 23.27
N THR A 49 8.21 18.99 24.31
CA THR A 49 8.85 19.10 25.64
C THR A 49 8.26 18.19 26.71
N GLY A 50 7.32 17.30 26.38
CA GLY A 50 6.94 16.23 27.31
C GLY A 50 5.63 15.54 26.98
N ALA A 51 5.72 14.32 26.44
CA ALA A 51 4.87 13.17 26.78
C ALA A 51 5.11 12.06 25.75
N GLY A 52 5.59 10.92 26.21
CA GLY A 52 5.64 9.69 25.42
C GLY A 52 4.26 9.07 25.29
N SER A 53 3.87 8.77 24.07
CA SER A 53 2.81 7.82 23.72
C SER A 53 2.87 7.60 22.20
N ASP A 54 2.72 6.35 21.75
CA ASP A 54 2.69 5.87 20.36
C ASP A 54 3.98 5.24 19.77
N LEU A 55 4.77 4.53 20.59
CA LEU A 55 5.74 3.56 20.06
C LEU A 55 5.09 2.23 19.62
N ASP A 56 3.92 1.87 20.14
CA ASP A 56 3.20 0.63 19.79
C ASP A 56 2.52 0.69 18.40
N GLU A 57 2.13 1.87 17.92
CA GLU A 57 1.53 2.04 16.57
C GLU A 57 2.58 1.92 15.44
N ILE A 58 3.87 2.00 15.79
CA ILE A 58 5.01 1.91 14.86
C ILE A 58 5.38 0.44 14.62
N GLY A 59 5.40 -0.39 15.67
CA GLY A 59 5.72 -1.82 15.59
C GLY A 59 4.75 -2.60 14.70
N ASP A 60 3.46 -2.27 14.76
CA ASP A 60 2.40 -2.95 14.00
C ASP A 60 2.26 -2.43 12.55
N ASN A 61 2.87 -1.27 12.23
CA ASN A 61 3.02 -0.76 10.86
C ASN A 61 4.23 -1.37 10.14
N LEU A 62 5.27 -1.79 10.86
CA LEU A 62 6.51 -2.32 10.27
C LEU A 62 6.33 -3.70 9.61
N ALA A 63 5.32 -4.48 10.00
CA ALA A 63 5.01 -5.78 9.42
C ALA A 63 3.96 -5.75 8.30
N ARG A 64 3.47 -4.56 7.91
CA ARG A 64 2.41 -4.40 6.90
C ARG A 64 2.99 -3.85 5.61
N HIS A 65 3.13 -4.72 4.63
CA HIS A 65 3.56 -4.31 3.29
C HIS A 65 2.33 -4.02 2.43
N TYR A 66 2.30 -2.84 1.80
CA TYR A 66 1.19 -2.43 0.95
C TYR A 66 1.58 -2.59 -0.52
N TYR A 67 0.65 -3.09 -1.32
CA TYR A 67 0.85 -3.30 -2.74
C TYR A 67 -0.35 -2.78 -3.52
N LEU A 68 -0.08 -2.26 -4.71
CA LEU A 68 -1.08 -1.96 -5.73
C LEU A 68 -1.00 -3.06 -6.79
N ILE A 69 -2.06 -3.84 -6.95
CA ILE A 69 -2.24 -4.75 -8.07
C ILE A 69 -3.05 -4.00 -9.13
N ALA A 70 -2.43 -3.68 -10.24
CA ALA A 70 -3.05 -2.96 -11.33
C ALA A 70 -3.29 -3.86 -12.53
N SER A 71 -4.54 -4.05 -12.93
CA SER A 71 -4.93 -4.67 -14.19
C SER A 71 -5.59 -3.64 -15.11
N ASN A 72 -5.91 -4.06 -16.32
CA ASN A 72 -6.66 -3.20 -17.23
C ASN A 72 -8.03 -2.88 -16.64
N ASN A 73 -8.38 -1.60 -16.51
CA ASN A 73 -9.63 -1.08 -15.93
C ASN A 73 -9.82 -1.23 -14.41
N ASN A 74 -8.85 -1.78 -13.66
CA ASN A 74 -9.00 -1.97 -12.21
C ASN A 74 -7.66 -1.84 -11.47
N GLY A 75 -7.65 -1.08 -10.36
CA GLY A 75 -6.54 -1.03 -9.43
C GLY A 75 -6.98 -1.51 -8.04
N LEU A 76 -6.26 -2.45 -7.45
CA LEU A 76 -6.55 -2.97 -6.12
C LEU A 76 -5.41 -2.68 -5.17
N ILE A 77 -5.67 -1.95 -4.10
CA ILE A 77 -4.74 -1.78 -2.99
C ILE A 77 -4.94 -2.94 -2.03
N VAL A 78 -3.88 -3.69 -1.79
CA VAL A 78 -3.84 -4.78 -0.82
C VAL A 78 -2.77 -4.54 0.22
N ALA A 79 -2.95 -5.11 1.40
CA ALA A 79 -1.95 -5.18 2.45
C ALA A 79 -1.63 -6.65 2.74
N VAL A 80 -0.36 -6.98 2.83
CA VAL A 80 0.09 -8.25 3.39
C VAL A 80 0.29 -8.05 4.88
N ILE A 81 -0.47 -8.79 5.69
CA ILE A 81 -0.44 -8.72 7.15
C ILE A 81 -0.29 -10.14 7.66
N GLN A 82 0.84 -10.46 8.29
CA GLN A 82 1.11 -11.80 8.85
C GLN A 82 0.88 -12.94 7.82
N GLY A 83 1.35 -12.76 6.58
CA GLY A 83 1.21 -13.76 5.51
C GLY A 83 -0.19 -13.86 4.89
N LYS A 84 -1.12 -12.95 5.21
CA LYS A 84 -2.46 -12.89 4.61
C LYS A 84 -2.64 -11.60 3.81
N ILE A 85 -3.25 -11.73 2.63
CA ILE A 85 -3.59 -10.59 1.78
C ILE A 85 -4.96 -10.06 2.19
N LYS A 86 -5.01 -8.77 2.54
CA LYS A 86 -6.24 -8.04 2.86
C LYS A 86 -6.47 -6.95 1.82
N GLN A 87 -7.66 -6.93 1.22
CA GLN A 87 -8.06 -5.84 0.33
C GLN A 87 -8.34 -4.58 1.16
N ILE A 88 -7.81 -3.44 0.72
CA ILE A 88 -7.93 -2.16 1.40
C ILE A 88 -8.81 -1.21 0.61
N ALA A 89 -8.56 -1.08 -0.69
CA ALA A 89 -9.30 -0.19 -1.56
C ALA A 89 -9.33 -0.75 -2.98
N SER A 90 -10.46 -0.53 -3.66
CA SER A 90 -10.56 -0.68 -5.11
C SER A 90 -10.59 0.70 -5.74
N LEU A 91 -9.78 0.87 -6.76
CA LEU A 91 -9.61 2.06 -7.57
C LEU A 91 -10.23 1.74 -8.91
N SER A 92 -11.44 2.27 -9.13
CA SER A 92 -12.20 2.06 -10.34
C SER A 92 -11.76 3.05 -11.42
N GLN A 93 -11.93 2.66 -12.70
CA GLN A 93 -11.79 3.53 -13.88
C GLN A 93 -10.36 3.95 -14.27
N TRP A 94 -9.36 3.08 -14.15
CA TRP A 94 -7.97 3.41 -14.54
C TRP A 94 -7.47 2.52 -15.69
N ASN A 95 -6.73 3.10 -16.65
CA ASN A 95 -6.07 2.36 -17.71
C ASN A 95 -4.60 2.04 -17.37
N PHE A 96 -3.99 1.10 -18.08
CA PHE A 96 -2.57 0.76 -17.93
C PHE A 96 -1.61 1.94 -18.18
N GLU A 97 -2.01 2.91 -19.00
CA GLU A 97 -1.20 4.11 -19.24
C GLU A 97 -1.24 5.04 -18.02
N ASP A 98 -2.41 5.16 -17.40
CA ASP A 98 -2.60 5.94 -16.19
C ASP A 98 -1.79 5.36 -15.03
N ILE A 99 -1.67 4.03 -14.92
CA ILE A 99 -0.92 3.39 -13.84
C ILE A 99 0.58 3.70 -13.88
N LYS A 100 1.15 3.81 -15.08
CA LYS A 100 2.57 4.13 -15.26
C LYS A 100 2.85 5.54 -14.73
N SER A 101 1.95 6.48 -15.02
CA SER A 101 2.03 7.86 -14.54
C SER A 101 1.56 8.04 -13.09
N TRP A 102 0.81 7.08 -12.54
CA TRP A 102 0.25 7.12 -11.19
C TRP A 102 1.36 7.20 -10.14
N LYS A 103 1.26 8.19 -9.25
CA LYS A 103 2.25 8.44 -8.18
C LYS A 103 1.71 8.16 -6.80
N LYS A 104 0.45 8.53 -6.52
CA LYS A 104 -0.17 8.39 -5.21
C LYS A 104 -1.69 8.45 -5.29
N THR A 105 -2.36 7.87 -4.30
CA THR A 105 -3.78 8.10 -4.02
C THR A 105 -3.99 8.42 -2.55
N ILE A 106 -5.13 9.04 -2.23
CA ILE A 106 -5.56 9.29 -0.86
C ILE A 106 -6.81 8.46 -0.63
N PHE A 107 -6.76 7.58 0.35
CA PHE A 107 -7.88 6.73 0.72
C PHE A 107 -7.93 6.60 2.24
N ASP A 108 -9.13 6.72 2.82
CA ASP A 108 -9.36 6.58 4.26
C ASP A 108 -8.43 7.44 5.15
N GLY A 109 -8.15 8.67 4.73
CA GLY A 109 -7.23 9.54 5.49
C GLY A 109 -5.75 9.13 5.45
N TYR A 110 -5.37 8.18 4.60
CA TYR A 110 -4.00 7.79 4.33
C TYR A 110 -3.60 8.13 2.90
N ILE A 111 -2.32 8.48 2.71
CA ILE A 111 -1.69 8.67 1.40
C ILE A 111 -0.93 7.39 1.08
N TYR A 112 -1.26 6.77 -0.04
CA TYR A 112 -0.55 5.63 -0.59
C TYR A 112 0.30 6.11 -1.75
N ARG A 113 1.62 5.98 -1.64
CA ARG A 113 2.57 6.45 -2.65
C ARG A 113 3.29 5.26 -3.30
N LYS A 114 3.36 5.27 -4.63
CA LYS A 114 4.15 4.33 -5.43
C LYS A 114 5.63 4.47 -5.08
N THR A 115 6.29 3.36 -4.78
CA THR A 115 7.75 3.34 -4.53
C THR A 115 8.49 2.66 -5.66
N SER A 116 8.24 1.37 -5.86
CA SER A 116 8.93 0.51 -6.82
C SER A 116 7.95 -0.45 -7.46
N GLN A 117 8.28 -0.89 -8.68
CA GLN A 117 7.58 -1.99 -9.31
C GLN A 117 8.13 -3.32 -8.77
N VAL A 118 7.23 -4.20 -8.37
CA VAL A 118 7.56 -5.57 -7.98
C VAL A 118 7.56 -6.42 -9.25
N LYS A 119 8.64 -7.18 -9.46
CA LYS A 119 8.72 -8.14 -10.57
C LYS A 119 8.20 -9.48 -10.06
N LEU A 120 6.98 -9.83 -10.45
CA LEU A 120 6.34 -11.12 -10.20
C LEU A 120 6.48 -12.06 -11.42
#